data_AF-A0A354XCC3-F1
#
_entry.id   AF-A0A354XCC3-F1
#
_cell.length_a   1.000
_cell.length_b   1.000
_cell.length_c   1.000
_cell.angle_alpha   90.00
_cell.angle_beta   90.00
_cell.angle_gamma   90.00
#
_symmetry.space_group_name_H-M   'P 1'
#
loop_
_entity.id
_entity.type
_entity.pdbx_description
1 polymer ?
#
loop_
_entity_poly.entity_id
_entity_poly.type
_entity_poly.pdbx_seq_one_letter_code
_entity_poly.pdbx_strand_id
1 'polypeptide(L)'
;MTFWILLLIIFLLFLILKKREDQPTLTEESSSILEEEQVLEIQRKFERRRKELKYAPDTPSEKEMYIYENLMRGWFYTLSGKHRYDNEMIQKIRKDWVNYMSLLEEASTDNYLALESDDEETEMDYRDDHIKAVLQLNAIEDAFAHLMGEKEFQQLENTRKQPYSFFLKDGSDKDLITKME
;
A
#
# COMPACT_ATOMS: atom_id res chain seq x y z
N MET A 1 14.62 34.31 -17.89
CA MET A 1 13.56 33.67 -17.06
C MET A 1 13.61 32.14 -17.07
N THR A 2 14.30 31.48 -18.01
CA THR A 2 14.37 30.01 -18.11
C THR A 2 15.38 29.35 -17.15
N PHE A 3 16.43 30.06 -16.74
CA PHE A 3 17.47 29.53 -15.85
C PHE A 3 16.96 29.21 -14.44
N TRP A 4 16.02 30.00 -13.93
CA TRP A 4 15.39 29.77 -12.62
C TRP A 4 14.42 28.59 -12.64
N ILE A 5 13.74 28.37 -13.77
CA ILE A 5 12.84 27.22 -13.96
C ILE A 5 13.65 25.92 -13.96
N LEU A 6 14.81 25.92 -14.65
CA LEU A 6 15.71 24.76 -14.72
C LEU A 6 16.31 24.42 -13.34
N LEU A 7 16.68 25.43 -12.54
CA LEU A 7 17.12 25.26 -11.15
C LEU A 7 16.01 24.72 -10.25
N LEU A 8 14.76 25.14 -10.47
CA LEU A 8 13.60 24.69 -9.69
C LEU A 8 13.21 23.25 -10.04
N ILE A 9 13.35 22.85 -11.30
CA ILE A 9 13.19 21.46 -11.75
C ILE A 9 14.30 20.58 -11.17
N ILE A 10 15.56 21.01 -11.20
CA ILE A 10 16.68 20.27 -10.57
C ILE A 10 16.47 20.16 -9.06
N PHE A 11 15.97 21.21 -8.41
CA PHE A 11 15.67 21.19 -6.97
C PHE A 11 14.50 20.26 -6.64
N LEU A 12 13.44 20.23 -7.46
CA LEU A 12 12.33 19.28 -7.33
C LEU A 12 12.78 17.84 -7.56
N LEU A 13 13.59 17.58 -8.60
CA LEU A 13 14.21 16.28 -8.84
C LEU A 13 15.13 15.85 -7.69
N PHE A 14 15.90 16.78 -7.13
CA PHE A 14 16.73 16.53 -5.96
C PHE A 14 15.89 16.21 -4.71
N LEU A 15 14.74 16.86 -4.52
CA LEU A 15 13.81 16.54 -3.44
C LEU A 15 13.11 15.19 -3.64
N ILE A 16 12.78 14.82 -4.88
CA ILE A 16 12.23 13.51 -5.23
C ILE A 16 13.27 12.40 -5.00
N LEU A 17 14.52 12.60 -5.45
CA LEU A 17 15.62 11.68 -5.22
C LEU A 17 15.96 11.54 -3.74
N LYS A 18 15.97 12.65 -2.98
CA LYS A 18 16.21 12.63 -1.53
C LYS A 18 15.07 11.96 -0.76
N LYS A 19 13.82 12.08 -1.22
CA LYS A 19 12.68 11.34 -0.66
C LYS A 19 12.80 9.83 -0.90
N ARG A 20 13.51 9.42 -1.96
CA ARG A 20 13.83 8.02 -2.27
C ARG A 20 14.92 7.43 -1.36
N GLU A 21 15.82 8.26 -0.81
CA GLU A 21 16.82 7.82 0.19
C GLU A 21 16.23 7.56 1.59
N ASP A 22 15.08 8.16 1.92
CA ASP A 22 14.37 7.93 3.20
C ASP A 22 13.31 6.82 3.12
N GLN A 23 13.09 6.22 1.93
CA GLN A 23 12.33 4.98 1.82
C GLN A 23 13.28 3.82 2.14
N PRO A 24 13.00 3.00 3.16
CA PRO A 24 13.76 1.79 3.37
C PRO A 24 13.42 0.80 2.25
N THR A 25 14.09 0.93 1.10
CA THR A 25 14.26 -0.20 0.18
C THR A 25 15.06 -1.25 0.94
N LEU A 26 14.36 -2.23 1.50
CA LEU A 26 14.96 -3.44 2.06
C LEU A 26 15.52 -4.28 0.90
N THR A 27 16.67 -3.86 0.37
CA THR A 27 17.57 -4.76 -0.34
C THR A 27 17.93 -5.91 0.58
N GLU A 28 17.94 -7.12 0.03
CA GLU A 28 18.16 -8.43 0.67
C GLU A 28 19.52 -8.55 1.40
N GLU A 29 19.84 -7.74 2.42
CA GLU A 29 21.05 -7.97 3.23
C GLU A 29 21.09 -7.26 4.59
N SER A 30 19.93 -6.80 5.11
CA SER A 30 19.80 -6.43 6.51
C SER A 30 18.87 -7.42 7.22
N SER A 31 19.46 -8.46 7.83
CA SER A 31 18.79 -9.31 8.82
C SER A 31 18.55 -8.55 10.14
N SER A 32 18.20 -7.27 10.08
CA SER A 32 17.80 -6.52 11.27
C SER A 32 16.52 -7.15 11.81
N ILE A 33 16.62 -7.69 13.01
CA ILE A 33 15.47 -8.09 13.83
C ILE A 33 14.58 -6.85 13.94
N LEU A 34 13.35 -6.95 13.45
CA LEU A 34 12.36 -5.89 13.59
C LEU A 34 11.73 -6.02 14.97
N GLU A 35 11.95 -5.01 15.80
CA GLU A 35 11.32 -4.91 17.11
C GLU A 35 9.86 -4.46 16.96
N GLU A 36 9.02 -4.88 17.91
CA GLU A 36 7.59 -4.59 17.86
C GLU A 36 7.32 -3.08 17.80
N GLU A 37 8.04 -2.29 18.61
CA GLU A 37 7.85 -0.84 18.63
C GLU A 37 8.16 -0.19 17.28
N GLN A 38 9.17 -0.68 16.56
CA GLN A 38 9.53 -0.17 15.23
C GLN A 38 8.40 -0.45 14.23
N VAL A 39 7.84 -1.65 14.27
CA VAL A 39 6.72 -2.05 13.40
C VAL A 39 5.48 -1.19 13.70
N LEU A 40 5.18 -0.96 14.97
CA LEU A 40 4.07 -0.10 15.39
C LEU A 40 4.30 1.37 15.01
N GLU A 41 5.53 1.87 15.09
CA GLU A 41 5.87 3.23 14.64
C GLU A 41 5.66 3.38 13.12
N ILE A 42 6.09 2.41 12.32
CA ILE A 42 5.86 2.39 10.87
C ILE A 42 4.35 2.39 10.58
N GLN A 43 3.57 1.53 11.25
CA GLN A 43 2.13 1.49 11.07
C GLN A 43 1.47 2.83 11.44
N ARG A 44 1.85 3.45 12.56
CA ARG A 44 1.32 4.76 12.97
C ARG A 44 1.64 5.84 11.92
N LYS A 45 2.84 5.82 11.35
CA LYS A 45 3.25 6.75 10.28
C LYS A 45 2.40 6.56 9.03
N PHE A 46 2.23 5.32 8.58
CA PHE A 46 1.35 4.96 7.46
C PHE A 46 -0.09 5.44 7.70
N GLU A 47 -0.70 5.09 8.84
CA GLU A 47 -2.08 5.46 9.16
C GLU A 47 -2.26 6.99 9.28
N ARG A 48 -1.25 7.72 9.77
CA ARG A 48 -1.27 9.18 9.82
C ARG A 48 -1.20 9.77 8.41
N ARG A 49 -0.24 9.35 7.59
CA ARG A 49 -0.06 9.85 6.23
C ARG A 49 -1.31 9.64 5.40
N ARG A 50 -1.93 8.46 5.51
CA ARG A 50 -3.22 8.17 4.89
C ARG A 50 -4.32 9.17 5.28
N LYS A 51 -4.41 9.55 6.55
CA LYS A 51 -5.40 10.55 7.01
C LYS A 51 -5.11 11.93 6.42
N GLU A 52 -3.85 12.31 6.34
CA GLU A 52 -3.41 13.60 5.81
C GLU A 52 -3.62 13.70 4.29
N LEU A 53 -3.41 12.61 3.57
CA LEU A 53 -3.47 12.55 2.10
C LEU A 53 -4.75 11.90 1.57
N LYS A 54 -5.81 11.76 2.36
CA LYS A 54 -7.01 10.95 2.03
C LYS A 54 -7.58 11.14 0.60
N TYR A 55 -7.45 12.34 0.04
CA TYR A 55 -7.99 12.68 -1.29
C TYR A 55 -6.89 12.91 -2.35
N ALA A 56 -5.65 12.54 -2.07
CA ALA A 56 -4.58 12.62 -3.04
C ALA A 56 -4.75 11.52 -4.11
N PRO A 57 -4.43 11.80 -5.38
CA PRO A 57 -4.70 10.89 -6.48
C PRO A 57 -3.82 9.63 -6.45
N ASP A 58 -2.71 9.67 -5.71
CA ASP A 58 -1.78 8.57 -5.45
C ASP A 58 -2.12 7.78 -4.17
N THR A 59 -3.33 7.90 -3.63
CA THR A 59 -3.74 7.12 -2.47
C THR A 59 -4.17 5.69 -2.83
N PRO A 60 -3.93 4.71 -1.94
CA PRO A 60 -4.48 3.37 -2.10
C PRO A 60 -6.00 3.43 -2.24
N SER A 61 -6.54 2.55 -3.08
CA SER A 61 -7.96 2.50 -3.38
C SER A 61 -8.82 2.18 -2.15
N GLU A 62 -10.09 2.57 -2.16
CA GLU A 62 -11.03 2.27 -1.06
C GLU A 62 -11.15 0.75 -0.80
N LYS A 63 -10.99 -0.08 -1.84
CA LYS A 63 -10.97 -1.54 -1.70
C LYS A 63 -9.73 -2.04 -0.95
N GLU A 64 -8.55 -1.59 -1.34
CA GLU A 64 -7.30 -1.94 -0.67
C GLU A 64 -7.32 -1.46 0.79
N MET A 65 -7.87 -0.26 1.02
CA MET A 65 -8.03 0.27 2.37
C MET A 65 -9.06 -0.50 3.19
N TYR A 66 -10.12 -0.99 2.57
CA TYR A 66 -11.06 -1.89 3.24
C TYR A 66 -10.36 -3.18 3.69
N ILE A 67 -9.56 -3.81 2.83
CA ILE A 67 -8.80 -5.03 3.15
C ILE A 67 -7.80 -4.76 4.27
N TYR A 68 -7.04 -3.66 4.18
CA TYR A 68 -6.13 -3.21 5.24
C TYR A 68 -6.85 -3.07 6.60
N GLU A 69 -7.94 -2.30 6.64
CA GLU A 69 -8.62 -1.93 7.88
C GLU A 69 -9.35 -3.09 8.55
N ASN A 70 -10.04 -3.90 7.74
CA ASN A 70 -11.02 -4.87 8.24
C ASN A 70 -10.48 -6.30 8.28
N LEU A 71 -9.43 -6.60 7.51
CA LEU A 71 -8.83 -7.93 7.45
C LEU A 71 -7.40 -7.89 7.98
N MET A 72 -6.48 -7.33 7.19
CA MET A 72 -5.04 -7.50 7.39
C MET A 72 -4.55 -6.97 8.72
N ARG A 73 -5.00 -5.79 9.16
CA ARG A 73 -4.59 -5.21 10.44
C ARG A 73 -4.99 -6.10 11.64
N GLY A 74 -6.20 -6.66 11.61
CA GLY A 74 -6.67 -7.57 12.66
C GLY A 74 -5.92 -8.91 12.65
N TRP A 75 -5.65 -9.43 11.46
CA TRP A 75 -4.86 -10.65 11.27
C TRP A 75 -3.43 -10.48 11.75
N PHE A 76 -2.77 -9.36 11.44
CA PHE A 76 -1.43 -9.04 11.94
C PHE A 76 -1.35 -9.15 13.47
N TYR A 77 -2.26 -8.49 14.20
CA TYR A 77 -2.24 -8.55 15.66
C TYR A 77 -2.50 -9.97 16.20
N THR A 78 -3.41 -10.70 15.57
CA THR A 78 -3.75 -12.07 15.96
C THR A 78 -2.58 -13.02 15.74
N LEU A 79 -1.97 -12.98 14.55
CA LEU A 79 -0.81 -13.80 14.19
C LEU A 79 0.41 -13.42 15.03
N SER A 80 0.63 -12.12 15.27
CA SER A 80 1.71 -11.65 16.14
C SER A 80 1.57 -12.17 17.58
N GLY A 81 0.35 -12.16 18.12
CA GLY A 81 0.07 -12.73 19.44
C GLY A 81 0.26 -14.25 19.49
N LYS A 82 -0.22 -14.95 18.45
CA LYS A 82 -0.11 -16.43 18.32
C LYS A 82 1.33 -16.90 18.23
N HIS A 83 2.18 -16.18 17.49
CA HIS A 83 3.56 -16.57 17.21
C HIS A 83 4.60 -15.79 18.04
N ARG A 84 4.20 -15.09 19.11
CA ARG A 84 5.10 -14.22 19.91
C ARG A 84 6.37 -14.86 20.46
N TYR A 85 6.40 -16.19 20.58
CA TYR A 85 7.56 -16.96 21.09
C TYR A 85 8.27 -17.77 20.00
N ASP A 86 7.77 -17.72 18.77
CA ASP A 86 8.38 -18.30 17.59
C ASP A 86 9.14 -17.19 16.84
N ASN A 87 10.42 -17.01 17.18
CA ASN A 87 11.23 -15.90 16.70
C ASN A 87 11.30 -15.83 15.17
N GLU A 88 11.40 -16.96 14.49
CA GLU A 88 11.47 -16.98 13.03
C GLU A 88 10.14 -16.51 12.43
N MET A 89 9.04 -17.09 12.91
CA MET A 89 7.72 -16.79 12.40
C MET A 89 7.28 -15.36 12.72
N ILE A 90 7.54 -14.85 13.93
CA ILE A 90 7.18 -13.48 14.28
C ILE A 90 7.96 -12.47 13.44
N GLN A 91 9.23 -12.74 13.13
CA GLN A 91 10.04 -11.86 12.29
C GLN A 91 9.52 -11.85 10.85
N LYS A 92 9.11 -13.01 10.32
CA LYS A 92 8.45 -13.07 9.01
C LYS A 92 7.15 -12.25 8.99
N ILE A 93 6.26 -12.46 9.97
CA ILE A 93 4.98 -11.72 10.08
C ILE A 93 5.22 -10.20 10.13
N ARG A 94 6.22 -9.75 10.92
CA ARG A 94 6.58 -8.32 11.04
C ARG A 94 7.11 -7.75 9.72
N LYS A 95 7.99 -8.47 9.05
CA LYS A 95 8.54 -8.05 7.74
C LYS A 95 7.45 -7.96 6.68
N ASP A 96 6.62 -9.00 6.58
CA ASP A 96 5.50 -9.03 5.64
C ASP A 96 4.52 -7.89 5.92
N TRP A 97 4.23 -7.58 7.19
CA TRP A 97 3.34 -6.48 7.57
C TRP A 97 3.90 -5.11 7.18
N VAL A 98 5.18 -4.86 7.44
CA VAL A 98 5.85 -3.61 7.04
C VAL A 98 5.88 -3.50 5.51
N ASN A 99 6.23 -4.58 4.82
CA ASN A 99 6.28 -4.60 3.36
C ASN A 99 4.89 -4.35 2.76
N TYR A 100 3.85 -4.98 3.30
CA TYR A 100 2.47 -4.79 2.87
C TYR A 100 2.04 -3.32 2.90
N MET A 101 2.37 -2.58 3.95
CA MET A 101 2.05 -1.15 4.02
C MET A 101 2.84 -0.31 3.01
N SER A 102 4.12 -0.65 2.75
CA SER A 102 4.93 0.02 1.73
C SER A 102 4.34 -0.20 0.33
N LEU A 103 4.05 -1.47 0.01
CA LEU A 103 3.52 -1.86 -1.29
C LEU A 103 2.15 -1.24 -1.59
N LEU A 104 1.33 -0.99 -0.56
CA LEU A 104 0.07 -0.26 -0.74
C LEU A 104 0.31 1.16 -1.27
N GLU A 105 1.29 1.89 -0.72
CA GLU A 105 1.63 3.23 -1.17
C GLU A 105 2.36 3.22 -2.52
N GLU A 106 3.24 2.24 -2.75
CA GLU A 106 3.98 2.08 -4.00
C GLU A 106 3.03 1.78 -5.17
N ALA A 107 2.15 0.78 -5.02
CA ALA A 107 1.20 0.40 -6.06
C ALA A 107 0.32 1.58 -6.51
N SER A 108 -0.18 2.40 -5.57
CA SER A 108 -1.00 3.56 -5.91
C SER A 108 -0.19 4.69 -6.54
N THR A 109 1.04 4.91 -6.05
CA THR A 109 1.97 5.90 -6.61
C THR A 109 2.33 5.55 -8.05
N ASP A 110 2.74 4.32 -8.31
CA ASP A 110 3.15 3.86 -9.64
C ASP A 110 1.98 3.90 -10.63
N ASN A 111 0.79 3.49 -10.20
CA ASN A 111 -0.40 3.63 -11.04
C ASN A 111 -0.71 5.09 -11.38
N TYR A 112 -0.59 6.00 -10.41
CA TYR A 112 -0.77 7.44 -10.68
C TYR A 112 0.30 7.97 -11.65
N LEU A 113 1.57 7.63 -11.44
CA LEU A 113 2.67 8.07 -12.31
C LEU A 113 2.55 7.52 -13.73
N ALA A 114 2.08 6.28 -13.90
CA ALA A 114 1.76 5.72 -15.21
C ALA A 114 0.69 6.54 -15.94
N LEU A 115 -0.37 6.96 -15.24
CA LEU A 115 -1.47 7.73 -15.83
C LEU A 115 -1.09 9.17 -16.21
N GLU A 116 -0.13 9.75 -15.50
CA GLU A 116 0.34 11.13 -15.72
C GLU A 116 1.56 11.21 -16.65
N SER A 117 2.10 10.08 -17.09
CA SER A 117 3.26 10.06 -17.99
C SER A 117 2.86 10.38 -19.43
N ASP A 118 3.52 11.37 -20.02
CA ASP A 118 3.41 11.68 -21.45
C ASP A 118 4.36 10.83 -22.34
N ASP A 119 5.29 10.10 -21.71
CA ASP A 119 6.27 9.24 -22.36
C ASP A 119 5.87 7.77 -22.21
N GLU A 120 5.77 7.07 -23.35
CA GLU A 120 5.26 5.68 -23.41
C GLU A 120 6.20 4.67 -22.72
N GLU A 121 7.52 4.84 -22.84
CA GLU A 121 8.49 3.95 -22.19
C GLU A 121 8.40 4.10 -20.66
N THR A 122 8.38 5.34 -20.18
CA THR A 122 8.22 5.67 -18.76
C THR A 122 6.87 5.21 -18.20
N GLU A 123 5.78 5.39 -18.97
CA GLU A 123 4.46 4.88 -18.60
C GLU A 123 4.49 3.35 -18.40
N MET A 124 5.12 2.63 -19.33
CA MET A 124 5.23 1.17 -19.28
C MET A 124 6.01 0.71 -18.04
N ASP A 125 7.12 1.37 -17.72
CA ASP A 125 7.92 1.05 -16.52
C ASP A 125 7.07 1.17 -15.24
N TYR A 126 6.33 2.27 -15.09
CA TYR A 126 5.45 2.46 -13.93
C TYR A 126 4.29 1.46 -13.90
N ARG A 127 3.71 1.10 -15.05
CA ARG A 127 2.68 0.05 -15.11
C ARG A 127 3.23 -1.31 -14.65
N ASP A 128 4.44 -1.66 -15.09
CA ASP A 128 5.08 -2.91 -14.71
C ASP A 128 5.39 -2.95 -13.20
N ASP A 129 5.86 -1.85 -12.63
CA ASP A 129 6.13 -1.74 -11.20
C ASP A 129 4.84 -1.78 -10.36
N HIS A 130 3.78 -1.10 -10.80
CA HIS A 130 2.45 -1.24 -10.21
C HIS A 130 1.98 -2.71 -10.18
N ILE A 131 2.11 -3.43 -11.30
CA ILE A 131 1.70 -4.84 -11.40
C ILE A 131 2.53 -5.70 -10.43
N LYS A 132 3.85 -5.51 -10.37
CA LYS A 132 4.72 -6.23 -9.43
C LYS A 132 4.29 -5.98 -7.98
N ALA A 133 4.02 -4.73 -7.61
CA ALA A 133 3.58 -4.38 -6.27
C ALA A 133 2.24 -5.04 -5.91
N VAL A 134 1.27 -5.01 -6.82
CA VAL A 134 -0.03 -5.69 -6.64
C VAL A 134 0.11 -7.20 -6.48
N LEU A 135 0.98 -7.85 -7.26
CA LEU A 135 1.24 -9.28 -7.11
C LEU A 135 1.84 -9.62 -5.73
N GLN A 136 2.77 -8.79 -5.24
CA GLN A 136 3.35 -8.97 -3.92
C GLN A 136 2.35 -8.71 -2.78
N LEU A 137 1.50 -7.68 -2.91
CA LEU A 137 0.39 -7.42 -1.99
C LEU A 137 -0.50 -8.66 -1.86
N ASN A 138 -0.98 -9.18 -2.99
CA ASN A 138 -1.85 -10.34 -3.01
C ASN A 138 -1.20 -11.57 -2.35
N ALA A 139 0.10 -11.79 -2.60
CA ALA A 139 0.84 -12.89 -1.99
C ALA A 139 0.94 -12.77 -0.46
N ILE A 140 1.14 -11.55 0.07
CA ILE A 140 1.16 -11.32 1.52
C ILE A 140 -0.24 -11.51 2.13
N GLU A 141 -1.28 -10.97 1.49
CA GLU A 141 -2.67 -11.15 1.92
C GLU A 141 -3.05 -12.64 1.97
N ASP A 142 -2.70 -13.39 0.93
CA ASP A 142 -2.95 -14.83 0.86
C ASP A 142 -2.19 -15.56 1.97
N ALA A 143 -0.91 -15.23 2.19
CA ALA A 143 -0.12 -15.85 3.25
C ALA A 143 -0.72 -15.61 4.64
N PHE A 144 -1.18 -14.39 4.93
CA PHE A 144 -1.85 -14.08 6.19
C PHE A 144 -3.17 -14.86 6.33
N ALA A 145 -3.98 -14.88 5.27
CA ALA A 145 -5.25 -15.58 5.27
C ALA A 145 -5.07 -17.09 5.49
N HIS A 146 -4.07 -17.72 4.86
CA HIS A 146 -3.74 -19.13 5.08
C HIS A 146 -3.33 -19.42 6.53
N LEU A 147 -2.55 -18.53 7.17
CA LEU A 147 -2.13 -18.68 8.56
C LEU A 147 -3.26 -18.51 9.57
N MET A 148 -4.29 -17.72 9.20
CA MET A 148 -5.50 -17.53 9.98
C MET A 148 -6.44 -18.74 9.85
N GLY A 149 -6.66 -19.23 8.63
CA GLY A 149 -7.44 -20.42 8.35
C GLY A 149 -8.37 -20.28 7.13
N GLU A 150 -9.06 -21.38 6.80
CA GLU A 150 -9.92 -21.49 5.62
C GLU A 150 -11.03 -20.42 5.57
N LYS A 151 -11.59 -20.05 6.73
CA LYS A 151 -12.66 -19.05 6.80
C LYS A 151 -12.16 -17.66 6.37
N GLU A 152 -10.98 -17.27 6.85
CA GLU A 152 -10.36 -15.99 6.53
C GLU A 152 -9.89 -15.95 5.07
N PHE A 153 -9.39 -17.08 4.54
CA PHE A 153 -9.11 -17.22 3.12
C PHE A 153 -10.35 -16.99 2.24
N GLN A 154 -11.47 -17.62 2.57
CA GLN A 154 -12.73 -17.39 1.87
C GLN A 154 -13.23 -15.95 2.02
N GLN A 155 -13.03 -15.33 3.17
CA GLN A 155 -13.39 -13.92 3.40
C GLN A 155 -12.58 -12.98 2.49
N LEU A 156 -11.27 -13.20 2.34
CA LEU A 156 -10.42 -12.45 1.42
C LEU A 156 -10.91 -12.58 -0.02
N GLU A 157 -11.11 -13.81 -0.48
CA GLU A 157 -11.59 -14.12 -1.84
C GLU A 157 -12.95 -13.46 -2.13
N ASN A 158 -13.88 -13.52 -1.18
CA ASN A 158 -15.18 -12.88 -1.31
C ASN A 158 -15.08 -11.35 -1.35
N THR A 159 -14.15 -10.78 -0.61
CA THR A 159 -13.87 -9.33 -0.60
C THR A 159 -13.28 -8.90 -1.95
N ARG A 160 -12.32 -9.66 -2.50
CA ARG A 160 -11.71 -9.37 -3.80
C ARG A 160 -12.71 -9.45 -4.95
N LYS A 161 -13.76 -10.27 -4.84
CA LYS A 161 -14.83 -10.40 -5.85
C LYS A 161 -15.86 -9.27 -5.81
N GLN A 162 -15.92 -8.47 -4.74
CA GLN A 162 -16.85 -7.36 -4.68
C GLN A 162 -16.50 -6.28 -5.71
N PRO A 163 -17.51 -5.68 -6.38
CA PRO A 163 -17.29 -4.58 -7.30
C PRO A 163 -16.76 -3.35 -6.53
N TYR A 164 -16.02 -2.49 -7.22
CA TYR A 164 -15.45 -1.27 -6.62
C TYR A 164 -16.50 -0.40 -5.91
N SER A 165 -17.71 -0.31 -6.48
CA SER A 165 -18.84 0.45 -5.91
C SER A 165 -19.27 -0.01 -4.51
N PHE A 166 -18.96 -1.24 -4.11
CA PHE A 166 -19.22 -1.73 -2.77
C PHE A 166 -18.41 -0.99 -1.69
N PHE A 167 -17.22 -0.50 -2.06
CA PHE A 167 -16.26 0.08 -1.13
C PHE A 167 -16.34 1.61 -1.03
N LEU A 168 -17.09 2.26 -1.93
CA LEU A 168 -17.29 3.71 -1.90
C LEU A 168 -18.04 4.12 -0.63
N LYS A 169 -17.33 4.75 0.32
CA LYS A 169 -17.90 5.32 1.55
C LYS A 169 -18.34 6.78 1.33
N ASP A 170 -19.30 7.03 0.46
CA ASP A 170 -20.19 8.21 0.47
C ASP A 170 -21.33 8.02 -0.54
N GLY A 171 -22.55 8.43 -0.19
CA GLY A 171 -23.74 8.41 -1.02
C GLY A 171 -23.77 9.44 -2.15
N SER A 172 -22.62 9.77 -2.76
CA SER A 172 -22.53 10.78 -3.82
C SER A 172 -22.96 10.27 -5.20
N ASP A 173 -23.06 8.96 -5.41
CA ASP A 173 -23.45 8.38 -6.71
C ASP A 173 -24.96 8.12 -6.87
N LYS A 174 -25.74 8.19 -5.77
CA LYS A 174 -27.20 8.01 -5.85
C LYS A 174 -27.94 9.27 -6.35
N ASP A 175 -27.34 10.44 -6.18
CA ASP A 175 -27.99 11.73 -6.51
C ASP A 175 -27.63 12.29 -7.89
N LEU A 176 -26.61 11.74 -8.56
CA LEU A 176 -26.25 12.15 -9.93
C LEU A 176 -27.00 11.37 -11.02
N ILE A 177 -27.37 10.12 -10.75
CA ILE A 177 -28.13 9.30 -11.70
C ILE A 177 -29.63 9.65 -11.69
N THR A 178 -30.15 10.17 -10.57
CA THR A 178 -31.59 10.51 -10.42
C THR A 178 -31.95 11.92 -10.94
N LYS A 179 -30.99 12.69 -11.47
CA LYS A 179 -31.23 14.03 -12.05
C LYS A 179 -31.07 14.09 -13.58
N MET A 180 -30.92 12.94 -14.23
CA MET A 180 -30.87 12.84 -15.70
C MET A 180 -32.06 12.04 -16.28
N GLU A 181 -33.12 11.84 -15.51
CA GLU A 181 -34.46 11.43 -15.98
C GLU A 181 -35.45 12.57 -15.80
#